data_AF-A0A495Y9H2-F1
#
_entry.id   AF-A0A495Y9H2-F1
#
_cell.length_a   1.000
_cell.length_b   1.000
_cell.length_c   1.000
_cell.angle_alpha   90.00
_cell.angle_beta   90.00
_cell.angle_gamma   90.00
#
_symmetry.space_group_name_H-M   'P 1'
#
loop_
_entity.id
_entity.type
_entity.pdbx_description
1 polymer ?
#
loop_
_entity_poly.entity_id
_entity_poly.type
_entity_poly.pdbx_seq_one_letter_code
_entity_poly.pdbx_strand_id
1 'polypeptide(L)'
;DAGKVWLGLNPIDAHRLGAVRQTKKGMRAGKTLFDGAWRKTKAQPNGAIFRRVGTSRLPYEVVQVDWTQTGDAAFRRAAQACEARLLTVLRQEVNYELQKAMNRAR
;
A
#
# COMPACT_ATOMS: atom_id res chain seq x y z
N ASP A 1 17.83 -1.61 -17.14
CA ASP A 1 16.90 -1.13 -16.10
C ASP A 1 16.66 -2.19 -15.04
N ALA A 2 17.48 -2.17 -13.98
CA ALA A 2 17.23 -2.97 -12.79
C ALA A 2 15.99 -2.40 -12.09
N GLY A 3 14.85 -3.09 -12.23
CA GLY A 3 13.62 -2.71 -11.57
C GLY A 3 13.88 -2.55 -10.08
N LYS A 4 13.62 -1.35 -9.55
CA LYS A 4 13.70 -1.07 -8.12
C LYS A 4 12.61 -1.92 -7.45
N VAL A 5 12.97 -3.12 -7.01
CA VAL A 5 12.09 -4.01 -6.23
C VAL A 5 12.07 -3.45 -4.81
N TRP A 6 10.97 -2.77 -4.47
CA TRP A 6 10.79 -2.23 -3.13
C TRP A 6 10.38 -3.35 -2.18
N LEU A 7 11.32 -3.76 -1.32
CA LEU A 7 11.08 -4.67 -0.21
C LEU A 7 10.57 -3.86 1.00
N GLY A 8 9.36 -3.30 0.90
CA GLY A 8 8.78 -2.47 1.96
C GLY A 8 7.31 -2.14 1.72
N LEU A 9 6.64 -1.65 2.76
CA LEU A 9 5.26 -1.20 2.66
C LEU A 9 5.19 0.13 1.91
N ASN A 10 4.43 0.18 0.82
CA ASN A 10 4.24 1.41 0.07
C ASN A 10 3.56 2.48 0.95
N PRO A 11 4.01 3.74 0.89
CA PRO A 11 3.28 4.85 1.51
C PRO A 11 1.85 4.84 1.02
N ILE A 12 0.91 5.01 1.94
CA ILE A 12 -0.51 5.10 1.60
C ILE A 12 -0.94 6.55 1.58
N ASP A 13 -1.83 6.89 0.66
CA ASP A 13 -2.40 8.22 0.65
C ASP A 13 -3.18 8.47 1.94
N ALA A 14 -2.98 9.64 2.54
CA ALA A 14 -3.55 9.99 3.84
C ALA A 14 -5.08 9.85 3.90
N HIS A 15 -5.78 10.07 2.79
CA HIS A 15 -7.24 9.94 2.73
C HIS A 15 -7.74 8.50 2.97
N ARG A 16 -6.89 7.49 2.79
CA ARG A 16 -7.22 6.07 3.02
C ARG A 16 -7.12 5.64 4.48
N LEU A 17 -6.57 6.49 5.35
CA LEU A 17 -6.44 6.21 6.79
C LEU A 17 -7.78 6.19 7.53
N GLY A 18 -8.86 6.68 6.92
CA GLY A 18 -10.20 6.65 7.50
C GLY A 18 -11.05 7.85 7.09
N ALA A 19 -12.05 8.18 7.90
CA ALA A 19 -12.94 9.31 7.62
C ALA A 19 -12.16 10.64 7.55
N VAL A 20 -12.31 11.34 6.44
CA VAL A 20 -11.63 12.62 6.17
C VAL A 20 -12.55 13.79 6.52
N ARG A 21 -12.09 14.68 7.38
CA ARG A 21 -12.83 15.87 7.83
C ARG A 21 -11.96 17.13 7.77
N GLN A 22 -12.55 18.24 7.34
CA GLN A 22 -11.88 19.54 7.35
C GLN A 22 -11.87 20.11 8.78
N THR A 23 -10.76 20.70 9.16
CA THR A 23 -10.54 21.37 10.45
C THR A 23 -10.05 22.80 10.21
N LYS A 24 -10.00 23.64 11.26
CA LYS A 24 -9.48 25.01 11.13
C LYS A 24 -8.01 25.06 10.67
N LYS A 25 -7.21 24.04 11.00
CA LYS A 25 -5.78 23.97 10.68
C LYS A 25 -5.48 23.27 9.35
N GLY A 26 -6.38 22.42 8.87
CA GLY A 26 -6.15 21.64 7.65
C GLY A 26 -7.13 20.47 7.55
N MET A 27 -6.64 19.28 7.22
CA MET A 27 -7.47 18.08 7.07
C MET A 27 -7.10 17.01 8.10
N ARG A 28 -8.10 16.35 8.69
CA ARG A 28 -7.91 15.18 9.54
C ARG A 28 -8.35 13.94 8.77
N ALA A 29 -7.52 12.89 8.77
CA ALA A 29 -7.91 11.56 8.29
C ALA A 29 -7.75 10.55 9.42
N GLY A 30 -8.85 9.92 9.83
CA GLY A 30 -8.87 9.06 11.01
C GLY A 30 -8.41 9.82 12.26
N LYS A 31 -7.30 9.39 12.88
CA LYS A 31 -6.72 10.00 14.08
C LYS A 31 -5.64 11.05 13.78
N THR A 32 -5.18 11.16 12.53
CA THR A 32 -4.04 11.99 12.16
C THR A 32 -4.49 13.33 11.58
N LEU A 33 -3.93 14.43 12.09
CA LEU A 33 -4.14 15.78 11.56
C LEU A 33 -3.01 16.14 10.59
N PHE A 34 -3.37 16.59 9.40
CA PHE A 34 -2.47 17.12 8.40
C PHE A 34 -2.65 18.63 8.33
N ASP A 35 -1.72 19.35 8.97
CA ASP A 35 -1.73 20.80 9.00
C ASP A 35 -1.49 21.40 7.60
N GLY A 36 -2.19 22.50 7.30
CA GLY A 36 -2.18 23.19 6.00
C GLY A 36 -2.69 22.35 4.81
N ALA A 37 -3.13 21.13 5.06
CA ALA A 37 -3.62 20.25 4.01
C ALA A 37 -5.05 20.62 3.62
N TRP A 38 -5.42 20.31 2.38
CA TRP A 38 -6.72 20.65 1.81
C TRP A 38 -7.19 19.58 0.82
N ARG A 39 -8.47 19.60 0.45
CA ARG A 39 -9.06 18.66 -0.50
C ARG A 39 -9.86 19.42 -1.57
N LYS A 40 -9.88 18.90 -2.79
CA LYS A 40 -10.71 19.40 -3.90
C LYS A 40 -12.18 19.00 -3.70
N THR A 41 -12.83 19.45 -2.63
CA THR A 41 -14.16 18.95 -2.21
C THR A 41 -15.24 19.06 -3.29
N LYS A 42 -15.22 20.09 -4.15
CA LYS A 42 -16.19 20.26 -5.24
C LYS A 42 -15.98 19.28 -6.40
N ALA A 43 -14.73 19.00 -6.77
CA ALA A 43 -14.41 18.14 -7.91
C ALA A 43 -14.27 16.67 -7.50
N GLN A 44 -13.72 16.41 -6.32
CA GLN A 44 -13.40 15.09 -5.78
C GLN A 44 -13.70 15.07 -4.27
N PRO A 45 -14.97 14.92 -3.88
CA PRO A 45 -15.37 14.92 -2.46
C PRO A 45 -14.72 13.78 -1.67
N ASN A 46 -14.50 12.62 -2.29
CA ASN A 46 -13.82 11.47 -1.69
C ASN A 46 -12.36 11.31 -2.17
N GLY A 47 -11.80 12.36 -2.76
CA GLY A 47 -10.47 12.35 -3.34
C GLY A 47 -9.33 12.50 -2.33
N ALA A 48 -8.13 12.57 -2.87
CA ALA A 48 -6.89 12.74 -2.12
C ALA A 48 -6.85 14.06 -1.33
N ILE A 49 -6.06 14.05 -0.26
CA ILE A 49 -5.67 15.24 0.49
C ILE A 49 -4.36 15.75 -0.11
N PHE A 50 -4.27 17.06 -0.30
CA PHE A 50 -3.11 17.73 -0.89
C PHE A 50 -2.42 18.62 0.12
N ARG A 51 -1.11 18.78 -0.02
CA ARG A 51 -0.29 19.76 0.69
C ARG A 51 0.58 20.51 -0.32
N ARG A 52 0.87 21.77 -0.01
CA ARG A 52 1.81 22.57 -0.82
C ARG A 52 3.24 22.18 -0.46
N VAL A 53 4.09 22.03 -1.46
CA VAL A 53 5.51 21.69 -1.25
C VAL A 53 6.26 22.89 -0.66
N GLY A 54 5.86 24.10 -1.02
CA GLY A 54 6.43 25.34 -0.51
C GLY A 54 5.37 26.41 -0.22
N THR A 55 5.81 27.66 -0.15
CA THR A 55 4.94 28.82 0.17
C THR A 55 3.98 29.17 -0.97
N SER A 56 4.41 28.93 -2.21
CA SER A 56 3.59 29.18 -3.41
C SER A 56 2.36 28.27 -3.47
N ARG A 57 1.35 28.68 -4.25
CA ARG A 57 0.13 27.86 -4.51
C ARG A 57 0.44 26.56 -5.25
N LEU A 58 1.52 26.56 -6.02
CA LEU A 58 2.03 25.45 -6.80
C LEU A 58 3.54 25.37 -6.58
N PRO A 59 4.15 24.17 -6.57
CA PRO A 59 3.52 22.86 -6.73
C PRO A 59 2.86 22.34 -5.43
N TYR A 60 1.87 21.45 -5.59
CA TYR A 60 1.26 20.70 -4.50
C TYR A 60 1.39 19.20 -4.77
N GLU A 61 1.42 18.41 -3.70
CA GLU A 61 1.55 16.96 -3.73
C GLU A 61 0.40 16.30 -2.97
N VAL A 62 0.16 15.03 -3.26
CA VAL A 62 -0.76 14.20 -2.46
C VAL A 62 -0.05 13.88 -1.14
N VAL A 63 -0.75 14.08 -0.03
CA VAL A 63 -0.22 13.75 1.28
C VAL A 63 -0.19 12.24 1.42
N GLN A 64 1.02 11.69 1.53
CA GLN A 64 1.26 10.29 1.81
C GLN A 64 1.70 10.09 3.25
N VAL A 65 1.37 8.92 3.80
CA VAL A 65 1.79 8.50 5.13
C VAL A 65 2.63 7.25 5.00
N ASP A 66 3.87 7.36 5.47
CA ASP A 66 4.70 6.21 5.73
C ASP A 66 4.16 5.50 6.98
N TRP A 67 3.83 4.23 6.81
CA TRP A 67 3.29 3.37 7.86
C TRP A 67 4.17 2.13 8.05
N THR A 68 5.38 2.15 7.47
CA THR A 68 6.33 1.03 7.50
C THR A 68 6.56 0.57 8.94
N GLN A 69 6.84 1.48 9.87
CA GLN A 69 7.13 1.12 11.26
C GLN A 69 5.99 0.35 11.94
N THR A 70 4.73 0.72 11.70
CA THR A 70 3.56 0.06 12.30
C THR A 70 3.19 -1.23 11.57
N GLY A 71 3.35 -1.24 10.24
CA GLY A 71 2.90 -2.35 9.39
C GLY A 71 3.91 -3.47 9.20
N ASP A 72 5.21 -3.21 9.40
CA ASP A 72 6.28 -4.15 9.04
C ASP A 72 6.13 -5.50 9.79
N ALA A 73 5.79 -5.47 11.07
CA ALA A 73 5.59 -6.70 11.84
C ALA A 73 4.40 -7.54 11.35
N ALA A 74 3.32 -6.90 10.87
CA ALA A 74 2.19 -7.62 10.28
C ALA A 74 2.55 -8.15 8.89
N PHE A 75 3.26 -7.34 8.10
CA PHE A 75 3.74 -7.70 6.77
C PHE A 75 4.69 -8.90 6.81
N ARG A 76 5.71 -8.88 7.67
CA ARG A 76 6.67 -9.98 7.82
C ARG A 76 6.00 -11.29 8.22
N ARG A 77 5.01 -11.25 9.12
CA ARG A 77 4.22 -12.43 9.49
C ARG A 77 3.45 -13.00 8.29
N ALA A 78 2.82 -12.13 7.50
CA ALA A 78 2.11 -12.56 6.29
C ALA A 78 3.08 -13.13 5.24
N ALA A 79 4.25 -12.49 5.05
CA ALA A 79 5.27 -12.96 4.12
C ALA A 79 5.76 -14.37 4.46
N GLN A 80 6.04 -14.65 5.74
CA GLN A 80 6.43 -15.99 6.20
C GLN A 80 5.32 -17.03 5.98
N ALA A 81 4.06 -16.68 6.24
CA ALA A 81 2.93 -17.57 5.98
C ALA A 81 2.77 -17.87 4.48
N CYS A 82 2.93 -16.85 3.62
CA CYS A 82 2.90 -17.00 2.18
C CYS A 82 4.04 -17.91 1.68
N GLU A 83 5.25 -17.76 2.21
CA GLU A 83 6.39 -18.59 1.85
C GLU A 83 6.13 -20.07 2.18
N ALA A 84 5.64 -20.36 3.39
CA ALA A 84 5.28 -21.73 3.78
C ALA A 84 4.19 -22.32 2.86
N ARG A 85 3.19 -21.52 2.48
CA ARG A 85 2.13 -21.96 1.56
C ARG A 85 2.66 -22.18 0.14
N LEU A 86 3.55 -21.32 -0.34
CA LEU A 86 4.17 -21.39 -1.66
C LEU A 86 4.90 -22.72 -1.85
N LEU A 87 5.76 -23.10 -0.90
CA LEU A 87 6.48 -24.38 -0.96
C LEU A 87 5.54 -25.59 -1.02
N THR A 88 4.39 -25.49 -0.34
CA THR A 88 3.36 -26.54 -0.38
C THR A 88 2.72 -26.64 -1.76
N VAL A 89 2.31 -25.51 -2.38
CA VAL A 89 1.75 -25.50 -3.74
C VAL A 89 2.79 -26.04 -4.73
N LEU A 90 4.02 -25.55 -4.64
CA LEU A 90 5.07 -25.88 -5.60
C LEU A 90 5.39 -27.38 -5.58
N ARG A 91 5.42 -28.00 -4.40
CA ARG A 91 5.53 -29.46 -4.27
C ARG A 91 4.34 -30.20 -4.92
N GLN A 92 3.11 -29.70 -4.73
CA GLN A 92 1.92 -30.31 -5.34
C GLN A 92 1.99 -30.28 -6.86
N GLU A 93 2.34 -29.14 -7.44
CA GLU A 93 2.48 -28.96 -8.89
C GLU A 93 3.59 -29.83 -9.48
N VAL A 94 4.76 -29.90 -8.83
CA VAL A 94 5.87 -30.77 -9.26
C VAL A 94 5.45 -32.24 -9.24
N ASN A 95 4.78 -32.69 -8.17
CA ASN A 95 4.30 -34.07 -8.08
C ASN A 95 3.26 -34.38 -9.18
N TYR A 96 2.34 -33.45 -9.45
CA TYR A 96 1.34 -33.59 -10.51
C TYR A 96 1.99 -33.75 -11.89
N GLU A 97 2.95 -32.89 -12.23
CA GLU A 97 3.63 -32.96 -13.54
C GLU A 97 4.49 -34.23 -13.68
N LEU A 98 5.13 -34.71 -12.61
CA LEU A 98 5.83 -36.00 -12.62
C LEU A 98 4.89 -37.17 -12.91
N GLN A 99 3.75 -37.24 -12.21
CA GLN A 99 2.75 -38.30 -12.42
C GLN A 99 2.16 -38.25 -13.83
N LYS A 100 1.88 -37.06 -14.34
CA LYS A 100 1.38 -36.84 -15.69
C LYS A 100 2.39 -37.28 -16.76
N ALA A 101 3.68 -37.00 -16.57
CA ALA A 101 4.73 -37.47 -17.48
C ALA A 101 4.85 -39.01 -17.45
N MET A 102 4.83 -39.62 -16.26
CA MET A 102 4.87 -41.08 -16.10
C MET A 102 3.66 -41.77 -16.74
N ASN A 103 2.45 -41.22 -16.57
CA ASN A 103 1.22 -41.76 -17.16
C ASN A 103 1.15 -41.58 -18.68
N ARG A 104 1.87 -40.60 -19.26
CA ARG A 104 2.00 -40.43 -20.72
C ARG A 104 3.04 -41.34 -21.35
N ALA A 105 3.97 -41.88 -20.55
CA ALA A 105 5.00 -42.82 -21.01
C ALA A 105 4.52 -44.28 -21.01
N ARG A 106 3.26 -44.53 -20.63
CA ARG A 106 2.59 -45.84 -20.61
C ARG A 106 1.51 -45.89 -21.67
#